data_AF-A0A959XXA9-F1
#
_entry.id   AF-A0A959XXA9-F1
#
_cell.length_a   1.000
_cell.length_b   1.000
_cell.length_c   1.000
_cell.angle_alpha   90.00
_cell.angle_beta   90.00
_cell.angle_gamma   90.00
#
_symmetry.space_group_name_H-M   'P 1'
#
loop_
_entity.id
_entity.type
_entity.pdbx_description
1 polymer ?
#
loop_
_entity_poly.entity_id
_entity_poly.type
_entity_poly.pdbx_seq_one_letter_code
_entity_poly.pdbx_strand_id
1 'polypeptide(L)'
;MAFLAWLTTPLIAGMTAQAQPTNTVWTELGGGVNGPVIAVLEGNGDTLVVVGDFTVAGGVPANHVALWDGNSFSGMGSGVGGNISSAAMVNGVPYIGGDALSSNYNDIAYWDGNAWVFGNAFSGNYPQVTTLFEHDGTLYAGGITAGFAGLDDHVLRLVNGNWEPVGGTLNNLVRCLGWHDGRIVAGGDFTALQNGGGTNLNHVAIITGSDWGPLGVGLPDAVNALQDMDGTLYAGGPIRTGGVQDFGLARFALGASTWEMLMPGSTAYVPMGAPDYPAVNALCTDGDHLILGGKFPLDVNGVTGSHVARFDGSADAFTPLASFNDAVSVLAWTSPWGLVAGGSFTMEGSTVANHLAHTDQATSINTTERAVGPFIFPNPVVDQLLLSGVPPMDGVVEVYGLDGRRLSATAHLHTGQATLDVSSLAPGLYLLRLTVNGQPESLRFIKE
;
A
#
# COMPACT_ATOMS: atom_id res chain seq x y z
N MET A 1 -39.88 61.09 10.73
CA MET A 1 -40.40 59.71 10.83
C MET A 1 -40.22 59.03 9.49
N ALA A 2 -39.78 57.77 9.51
CA ALA A 2 -39.57 56.82 8.39
C ALA A 2 -38.36 57.12 7.47
N PHE A 3 -37.17 56.61 7.79
CA PHE A 3 -36.62 55.24 7.65
C PHE A 3 -35.95 55.00 6.28
N LEU A 4 -34.62 55.04 6.34
CA LEU A 4 -33.64 54.68 5.32
C LEU A 4 -33.60 53.15 5.23
N ALA A 5 -34.00 52.56 4.10
CA ALA A 5 -33.86 51.12 3.86
C ALA A 5 -32.46 50.83 3.33
N TRP A 6 -31.61 50.23 4.17
CA TRP A 6 -30.38 49.58 3.74
C TRP A 6 -30.74 48.21 3.16
N LEU A 7 -30.45 47.99 1.88
CA LEU A 7 -30.41 46.67 1.27
C LEU A 7 -29.16 45.97 1.81
N THR A 8 -29.32 45.14 2.84
CA THR A 8 -28.30 44.15 3.21
C THR A 8 -28.45 42.97 2.25
N THR A 9 -27.60 42.93 1.21
CA THR A 9 -27.32 41.65 0.54
C THR A 9 -26.78 40.67 1.59
N PRO A 10 -27.34 39.47 1.74
CA PRO A 10 -26.76 38.48 2.63
C PRO A 10 -25.36 38.12 2.13
N LEU A 11 -24.38 38.14 3.03
CA LEU A 11 -23.09 37.49 2.86
C LEU A 11 -23.37 36.04 2.42
N ILE A 12 -22.95 35.66 1.23
CA ILE A 12 -22.66 34.25 0.94
C ILE A 12 -21.37 33.96 1.72
N ALA A 13 -21.54 33.54 2.97
CA ALA A 13 -20.50 32.84 3.70
C ALA A 13 -20.51 31.38 3.22
N GLY A 14 -19.36 30.88 2.78
CA GLY A 14 -19.10 29.45 2.71
C GLY A 14 -19.03 28.84 1.31
N MET A 15 -18.00 29.21 0.55
CA MET A 15 -17.23 28.26 -0.27
C MET A 15 -15.78 28.76 -0.27
N THR A 16 -15.03 28.46 0.78
CA THR A 16 -13.57 28.45 0.65
C THR A 16 -13.25 27.38 -0.37
N ALA A 17 -12.70 27.77 -1.52
CA ALA A 17 -12.15 26.81 -2.48
C ALA A 17 -11.11 25.97 -1.74
N GLN A 18 -11.41 24.69 -1.50
CA GLN A 18 -10.44 23.74 -0.95
C GLN A 18 -9.35 23.54 -1.99
N ALA A 19 -8.10 23.53 -1.55
CA ALA A 19 -6.95 23.36 -2.43
C ALA A 19 -6.96 21.92 -2.96
N GLN A 20 -6.68 21.75 -4.26
CA GLN A 20 -6.48 20.43 -4.87
C GLN A 20 -5.13 19.84 -4.42
N PRO A 21 -4.91 18.52 -4.60
CA PRO A 21 -3.62 17.87 -4.32
C PRO A 21 -2.48 18.62 -5.02
N THR A 22 -1.25 18.42 -4.55
CA THR A 22 0.00 19.10 -4.97
C THR A 22 0.25 19.12 -6.50
N ASN A 23 1.38 19.69 -6.97
CA ASN A 23 1.83 19.75 -8.38
C ASN A 23 1.96 18.37 -9.09
N THR A 24 1.43 17.28 -8.54
CA THR A 24 1.36 15.96 -9.15
C THR A 24 0.44 16.02 -10.35
N VAL A 25 1.02 15.99 -11.56
CA VAL A 25 0.25 15.94 -12.80
C VAL A 25 0.11 14.49 -13.23
N TRP A 26 -1.13 14.01 -13.29
CA TRP A 26 -1.48 12.73 -13.86
C TRP A 26 -1.81 12.88 -15.34
N THR A 27 -1.33 11.93 -16.14
CA THR A 27 -1.62 11.84 -17.57
C THR A 27 -2.17 10.45 -17.86
N GLU A 28 -3.19 10.37 -18.71
CA GLU A 28 -3.67 9.11 -19.27
C GLU A 28 -2.53 8.38 -20.01
N LEU A 29 -2.28 7.12 -19.67
CA LEU A 29 -1.23 6.35 -20.32
C LEU A 29 -1.75 5.80 -21.65
N GLY A 30 -1.19 6.28 -22.78
CA GLY A 30 -1.40 5.66 -24.09
C GLY A 30 -2.85 5.62 -24.61
N GLY A 31 -3.73 6.51 -24.12
CA GLY A 31 -5.16 6.50 -24.44
C GLY A 31 -5.99 5.49 -23.61
N GLY A 32 -5.40 4.96 -22.54
CA GLY A 32 -6.08 4.16 -21.52
C GLY A 32 -6.58 2.81 -22.00
N VAL A 33 -7.45 2.22 -21.18
CA VAL A 33 -8.14 0.95 -21.46
C VAL A 33 -9.64 1.10 -21.25
N ASN A 34 -10.45 0.15 -21.74
CA ASN A 34 -11.91 0.23 -21.65
C ASN A 34 -12.54 -0.47 -20.43
N GLY A 35 -11.74 -0.82 -19.43
CA GLY A 35 -12.24 -1.43 -18.19
C GLY A 35 -11.17 -1.47 -17.10
N PRO A 36 -11.52 -1.90 -15.88
CA PRO A 36 -10.67 -1.76 -14.71
C PRO A 36 -9.32 -2.47 -14.83
N VAL A 37 -8.25 -1.81 -14.39
CA VAL A 37 -6.91 -2.39 -14.30
C VAL A 37 -6.69 -3.03 -12.93
N ILE A 38 -6.15 -4.25 -12.93
CA ILE A 38 -5.90 -5.09 -11.75
C ILE A 38 -4.41 -5.16 -11.42
N ALA A 39 -3.54 -5.16 -12.44
CA ALA A 39 -2.10 -5.14 -12.24
C ALA A 39 -1.37 -4.35 -13.33
N VAL A 40 -0.24 -3.75 -12.95
CA VAL A 40 0.73 -3.13 -13.86
C VAL A 40 2.10 -3.69 -13.49
N LEU A 41 2.76 -4.33 -14.44
CA LEU A 41 4.06 -4.98 -14.25
C LEU A 41 5.10 -4.34 -15.17
N GLU A 42 6.31 -4.12 -14.67
CA GLU A 42 7.44 -3.71 -15.50
C GLU A 42 7.92 -4.89 -16.35
N GLY A 43 7.94 -4.71 -17.66
CA GLY A 43 8.45 -5.68 -18.62
C GLY A 43 9.91 -5.38 -19.02
N ASN A 44 10.38 -6.02 -20.09
CA ASN A 44 11.74 -5.82 -20.58
C ASN A 44 11.85 -4.56 -21.46
N GLY A 45 12.80 -3.67 -21.16
CA GLY A 45 13.15 -2.54 -22.03
C GLY A 45 12.10 -1.42 -22.07
N ASP A 46 11.85 -0.80 -20.92
CA ASP A 46 10.92 0.32 -20.71
C ASP A 46 9.44 0.02 -21.06
N THR A 47 9.09 -1.26 -21.16
CA THR A 47 7.72 -1.73 -21.44
C THR A 47 6.92 -1.94 -20.17
N LEU A 48 5.59 -1.82 -20.24
CA LEU A 48 4.68 -2.23 -19.17
C LEU A 48 3.73 -3.33 -19.66
N VAL A 49 3.46 -4.31 -18.80
CA VAL A 49 2.37 -5.27 -18.98
C VAL A 49 1.21 -4.81 -18.11
N VAL A 50 0.09 -4.49 -18.74
CA VAL A 50 -1.14 -4.05 -18.08
C VAL A 50 -2.13 -5.19 -18.12
N VAL A 51 -2.71 -5.51 -16.96
CA VAL A 51 -3.62 -6.64 -16.76
C VAL A 51 -4.90 -6.15 -16.11
N GLY A 52 -6.06 -6.56 -16.59
CA GLY A 52 -7.33 -6.13 -16.03
C GLY A 52 -8.56 -6.73 -16.70
N ASP A 53 -9.72 -6.18 -16.38
CA ASP A 53 -11.01 -6.53 -16.99
C ASP A 53 -11.32 -5.59 -18.16
N PHE A 54 -10.47 -5.64 -19.18
CA PHE A 54 -10.60 -4.84 -20.39
C PHE A 54 -10.48 -5.69 -21.66
N THR A 55 -10.98 -5.18 -22.78
CA THR A 55 -10.92 -5.81 -24.10
C THR A 55 -10.24 -4.94 -25.15
N VAL A 56 -9.95 -3.68 -24.82
CA VAL A 56 -9.30 -2.69 -25.68
C VAL A 56 -8.32 -1.87 -24.85
N ALA A 57 -7.11 -1.66 -25.40
CA ALA A 57 -6.07 -0.80 -24.85
C ALA A 57 -5.54 0.13 -25.95
N GLY A 58 -5.50 1.44 -25.73
CA GLY A 58 -5.05 2.41 -26.74
C GLY A 58 -5.79 2.33 -28.09
N GLY A 59 -7.05 1.89 -28.07
CA GLY A 59 -7.88 1.69 -29.27
C GLY A 59 -7.62 0.38 -30.04
N VAL A 60 -6.69 -0.48 -29.59
CA VAL A 60 -6.45 -1.80 -30.20
C VAL A 60 -7.05 -2.94 -29.36
N PRO A 61 -7.48 -4.06 -29.99
CA PRO A 61 -7.95 -5.22 -29.24
C PRO A 61 -6.85 -5.79 -28.32
N ALA A 62 -7.18 -5.94 -27.04
CA ALA A 62 -6.33 -6.55 -26.03
C ALA A 62 -7.21 -7.22 -24.98
N ASN A 63 -7.32 -8.55 -25.01
CA ASN A 63 -8.19 -9.28 -24.09
C ASN A 63 -7.46 -9.47 -22.76
N HIS A 64 -7.82 -8.65 -21.78
CA HIS A 64 -7.37 -8.67 -20.40
C HIS A 64 -5.88 -8.44 -20.14
N VAL A 65 -5.02 -8.54 -21.15
CA VAL A 65 -3.59 -8.30 -21.05
C VAL A 65 -3.09 -7.52 -22.27
N ALA A 66 -2.39 -6.41 -22.02
CA ALA A 66 -1.79 -5.55 -23.03
C ALA A 66 -0.32 -5.24 -22.69
N LEU A 67 0.50 -5.10 -23.72
CA LEU A 67 1.87 -4.63 -23.64
C LEU A 67 1.93 -3.18 -24.12
N TRP A 68 2.41 -2.29 -23.26
CA TRP A 68 2.80 -0.93 -23.60
C TRP A 68 4.29 -0.89 -23.92
N ASP A 69 4.66 -0.46 -25.13
CA ASP A 69 6.05 -0.40 -25.59
C ASP A 69 6.74 0.97 -25.36
N GLY A 70 6.07 1.87 -24.66
CA GLY A 70 6.47 3.25 -24.47
C GLY A 70 5.89 4.25 -25.47
N ASN A 71 5.27 3.77 -26.54
CA ASN A 71 4.58 4.62 -27.53
C ASN A 71 3.16 4.14 -27.83
N SER A 72 2.93 2.84 -27.82
CA SER A 72 1.67 2.22 -28.22
C SER A 72 1.36 0.95 -27.45
N PHE A 73 0.06 0.65 -27.35
CA PHE A 73 -0.42 -0.62 -26.84
C PHE A 73 -0.45 -1.69 -27.92
N SER A 74 -0.18 -2.93 -27.52
CA SER A 74 -0.43 -4.14 -28.29
C SER A 74 -1.07 -5.21 -27.41
N GLY A 75 -1.99 -6.00 -27.96
CA GLY A 75 -2.53 -7.16 -27.26
C GLY A 75 -1.48 -8.28 -27.15
N MET A 76 -1.43 -8.97 -26.01
CA MET A 76 -0.49 -10.10 -25.82
C MET A 76 -1.13 -11.43 -26.25
N GLY A 77 -0.82 -11.87 -27.48
CA GLY A 77 -1.37 -13.10 -28.06
C GLY A 77 -2.89 -13.03 -28.19
N SER A 78 -3.60 -14.11 -27.85
CA SER A 78 -5.07 -14.11 -27.76
C SER A 78 -5.61 -13.43 -26.49
N GLY A 79 -4.72 -13.06 -25.57
CA GLY A 79 -5.06 -12.70 -24.19
C GLY A 79 -5.45 -13.91 -23.34
N VAL A 80 -6.02 -13.61 -22.18
CA VAL A 80 -6.46 -14.56 -21.15
C VAL A 80 -7.96 -14.38 -20.95
N GLY A 81 -8.71 -15.46 -20.71
CA GLY A 81 -10.14 -15.38 -20.40
C GLY A 81 -10.42 -15.33 -18.90
N GLY A 82 -11.68 -15.54 -18.52
CA GLY A 82 -12.07 -15.76 -17.12
C GLY A 82 -11.99 -14.52 -16.24
N ASN A 83 -12.00 -14.74 -14.92
CA ASN A 83 -11.82 -13.67 -13.94
C ASN A 83 -10.35 -13.64 -13.52
N ILE A 84 -9.66 -12.55 -13.82
CA ILE A 84 -8.29 -12.33 -13.37
C ILE A 84 -8.33 -11.71 -11.98
N SER A 85 -7.52 -12.24 -11.06
CA SER A 85 -7.42 -11.74 -9.69
C SER A 85 -6.05 -11.15 -9.39
N SER A 86 -4.99 -11.59 -10.07
CA SER A 86 -3.63 -11.14 -9.80
C SER A 86 -2.68 -11.37 -10.97
N ALA A 87 -1.55 -10.68 -10.96
CA ALA A 87 -0.45 -10.92 -11.87
C ALA A 87 0.89 -10.65 -11.18
N ALA A 88 1.93 -11.38 -11.59
CA ALA A 88 3.30 -11.18 -11.10
C ALA A 88 4.30 -11.40 -12.23
N MET A 89 5.46 -10.74 -12.14
CA MET A 89 6.57 -10.92 -13.07
C MET A 89 7.61 -11.85 -12.43
N VAL A 90 7.99 -12.92 -13.11
CA VAL A 90 9.01 -13.87 -12.63
C VAL A 90 10.09 -14.00 -13.67
N ASN A 91 11.31 -13.54 -13.37
CA ASN A 91 12.44 -13.58 -14.30
C ASN A 91 12.11 -13.01 -15.70
N GLY A 92 11.33 -11.92 -15.76
CA GLY A 92 10.90 -11.29 -17.01
C GLY A 92 9.74 -12.01 -17.74
N VAL A 93 9.12 -13.01 -17.11
CA VAL A 93 7.93 -13.69 -17.63
C VAL A 93 6.69 -13.29 -16.82
N PRO A 94 5.65 -12.72 -17.45
CA PRO A 94 4.41 -12.40 -16.74
C PRO A 94 3.60 -13.67 -16.49
N TYR A 95 3.13 -13.80 -15.25
CA TYR A 95 2.18 -14.80 -14.78
C TYR A 95 0.86 -14.11 -14.43
N ILE A 96 -0.25 -14.74 -14.80
CA ILE A 96 -1.62 -14.30 -14.51
C ILE A 96 -2.28 -15.36 -13.62
N GLY A 97 -2.91 -14.91 -12.54
CA GLY A 97 -3.67 -15.75 -11.62
C GLY A 97 -5.14 -15.33 -11.58
N GLY A 98 -6.04 -16.31 -11.48
CA GLY A 98 -7.47 -16.07 -11.39
C GLY A 98 -8.27 -17.36 -11.37
N ASP A 99 -9.46 -17.33 -11.97
CA ASP A 99 -10.29 -18.51 -12.21
C ASP A 99 -10.84 -18.53 -13.64
N ALA A 100 -11.09 -19.73 -14.15
CA ALA A 100 -11.65 -19.93 -15.48
C ALA A 100 -10.87 -19.26 -16.63
N LEU A 101 -9.54 -19.16 -16.51
CA LEU A 101 -8.67 -18.46 -17.47
C LEU A 101 -8.69 -19.06 -18.88
N SER A 102 -9.15 -20.31 -19.01
CA SER A 102 -9.33 -21.03 -20.26
C SER A 102 -10.60 -21.90 -20.21
N SER A 103 -10.96 -22.53 -21.33
CA SER A 103 -12.07 -23.50 -21.39
C SER A 103 -11.89 -24.72 -20.48
N ASN A 104 -10.69 -24.96 -19.96
CA ASN A 104 -10.38 -26.05 -19.03
C ASN A 104 -10.43 -25.61 -17.56
N TYR A 105 -10.97 -24.42 -17.26
CA TYR A 105 -11.06 -23.86 -15.92
C TYR A 105 -9.69 -23.71 -15.23
N ASN A 106 -8.69 -23.24 -15.99
CA ASN A 106 -7.36 -22.99 -15.47
C ASN A 106 -7.33 -21.78 -14.50
N ASP A 107 -6.47 -21.84 -13.48
CA ASP A 107 -6.31 -20.77 -12.48
C ASP A 107 -5.02 -19.95 -12.62
N ILE A 108 -4.10 -20.42 -13.48
CA ILE A 108 -2.84 -19.74 -13.75
C ILE A 108 -2.44 -19.84 -15.23
N ALA A 109 -1.82 -18.79 -15.75
CA ALA A 109 -1.21 -18.77 -17.07
C ALA A 109 0.12 -17.99 -17.05
N TYR A 110 1.06 -18.35 -17.92
CA TYR A 110 2.28 -17.56 -18.13
C TYR A 110 2.56 -17.36 -19.62
N TRP A 111 3.30 -16.31 -19.96
CA TRP A 111 3.66 -15.99 -21.34
C TRP A 111 4.96 -16.70 -21.76
N ASP A 112 4.94 -17.54 -22.80
CA ASP A 112 6.13 -18.26 -23.28
C ASP A 112 6.98 -17.48 -24.30
N GLY A 113 6.60 -16.23 -24.60
CA GLY A 113 7.20 -15.41 -25.67
C GLY A 113 6.36 -15.38 -26.95
N ASN A 114 5.41 -16.30 -27.13
CA ASN A 114 4.57 -16.41 -28.31
C ASN A 114 3.07 -16.62 -27.99
N ALA A 115 2.75 -17.36 -26.93
CA ALA A 115 1.39 -17.65 -26.48
C ALA A 115 1.30 -17.77 -24.95
N TRP A 116 0.06 -17.70 -24.44
CA TRP A 116 -0.23 -18.01 -23.05
C TRP A 116 -0.25 -19.52 -22.84
N VAL A 117 0.53 -19.99 -21.89
CA VAL A 117 0.56 -21.38 -21.42
C VAL A 117 -0.27 -21.48 -20.14
N PHE A 118 -1.39 -22.19 -20.23
CA PHE A 118 -2.34 -22.36 -19.12
C PHE A 118 -2.02 -23.59 -18.29
N GLY A 119 -2.17 -23.47 -16.98
CA GLY A 119 -1.90 -24.53 -16.01
C GLY A 119 -2.82 -24.43 -14.79
N ASN A 120 -2.51 -25.22 -13.76
CA ASN A 120 -3.18 -25.12 -12.47
C ASN A 120 -2.16 -25.03 -11.33
N ALA A 121 -2.31 -24.03 -10.47
CA ALA A 121 -1.61 -23.95 -9.19
C ALA A 121 -2.33 -24.78 -8.13
N PHE A 122 -3.64 -24.63 -8.04
CA PHE A 122 -4.49 -25.35 -7.10
C PHE A 122 -5.18 -26.54 -7.75
N SER A 123 -5.49 -27.54 -6.93
CA SER A 123 -6.28 -28.69 -7.36
C SER A 123 -7.77 -28.45 -7.13
N GLY A 124 -8.63 -29.20 -7.82
CA GLY A 124 -10.09 -29.12 -7.65
C GLY A 124 -10.83 -28.89 -8.95
N ASN A 125 -12.16 -28.84 -8.87
CA ASN A 125 -13.03 -28.62 -10.03
C ASN A 125 -13.11 -27.14 -10.46
N TYR A 126 -12.84 -26.24 -9.52
CA TYR A 126 -12.83 -24.79 -9.71
C TYR A 126 -11.61 -24.22 -8.97
N PRO A 127 -10.39 -24.49 -9.47
CA PRO A 127 -9.19 -23.96 -8.84
C PRO A 127 -9.17 -22.44 -9.01
N GLN A 128 -8.63 -21.73 -8.03
CA GLN A 128 -8.58 -20.27 -8.04
C GLN A 128 -7.29 -19.77 -7.42
N VAL A 129 -6.54 -18.97 -8.19
CA VAL A 129 -5.44 -18.14 -7.67
C VAL A 129 -6.02 -16.77 -7.34
N THR A 130 -5.85 -16.34 -6.10
CA THR A 130 -6.40 -15.09 -5.58
C THR A 130 -5.33 -14.01 -5.49
N THR A 131 -4.06 -14.42 -5.33
CA THR A 131 -2.92 -13.51 -5.31
C THR A 131 -1.66 -14.23 -5.79
N LEU A 132 -0.84 -13.52 -6.56
CA LEU A 132 0.50 -13.93 -6.97
C LEU A 132 1.52 -12.96 -6.38
N PHE A 133 2.64 -13.50 -5.92
CA PHE A 133 3.74 -12.71 -5.39
C PHE A 133 5.06 -13.35 -5.77
N GLU A 134 6.00 -12.55 -6.25
CA GLU A 134 7.33 -13.00 -6.59
C GLU A 134 8.33 -12.48 -5.56
N HIS A 135 9.27 -13.34 -5.17
CA HIS A 135 10.42 -12.94 -4.38
C HIS A 135 11.61 -13.83 -4.73
N ASP A 136 12.74 -13.21 -5.04
CA ASP A 136 14.02 -13.87 -5.33
C ASP A 136 13.91 -15.02 -6.37
N GLY A 137 13.17 -14.78 -7.45
CA GLY A 137 12.92 -15.72 -8.54
C GLY A 137 11.90 -16.82 -8.23
N THR A 138 11.31 -16.81 -7.03
CA THR A 138 10.30 -17.78 -6.61
C THR A 138 8.91 -17.17 -6.70
N LEU A 139 8.01 -17.84 -7.42
CA LEU A 139 6.60 -17.46 -7.48
C LEU A 139 5.83 -18.13 -6.34
N TYR A 140 5.04 -17.33 -5.64
CA TYR A 140 4.08 -17.75 -4.63
C TYR A 140 2.67 -17.47 -5.13
N ALA A 141 1.74 -18.36 -4.79
CA ALA A 141 0.33 -18.23 -5.10
C ALA A 141 -0.48 -18.43 -3.83
N GLY A 142 -1.30 -17.44 -3.48
CA GLY A 142 -2.42 -17.63 -2.56
C GLY A 142 -3.66 -18.02 -3.35
N GLY A 143 -4.50 -18.88 -2.78
CA GLY A 143 -5.70 -19.31 -3.48
C GLY A 143 -6.47 -20.44 -2.81
N ILE A 144 -7.47 -20.93 -3.52
CA ILE A 144 -8.48 -21.84 -2.99
C ILE A 144 -8.35 -23.19 -3.69
N THR A 145 -8.28 -24.24 -2.88
CA THR A 145 -8.57 -25.62 -3.30
C THR A 145 -10.04 -25.91 -3.03
N ALA A 146 -10.80 -26.21 -4.08
CA ALA A 146 -12.21 -26.59 -3.95
C ALA A 146 -12.37 -28.13 -3.97
N GLY A 147 -12.79 -28.71 -2.83
CA GLY A 147 -13.02 -30.14 -2.67
C GLY A 147 -14.44 -30.49 -2.21
N PHE A 148 -14.75 -31.79 -2.12
CA PHE A 148 -16.04 -32.26 -1.59
C PHE A 148 -16.26 -31.91 -0.10
N ALA A 149 -15.18 -31.62 0.62
CA ALA A 149 -15.20 -31.30 2.05
C ALA A 149 -15.33 -29.78 2.34
N GLY A 150 -15.23 -28.92 1.33
CA GLY A 150 -15.26 -27.46 1.50
C GLY A 150 -14.23 -26.74 0.64
N LEU A 151 -14.01 -25.47 0.98
CA LEU A 151 -12.96 -24.62 0.44
C LEU A 151 -11.80 -24.59 1.42
N ASP A 152 -10.60 -24.83 0.92
CA ASP A 152 -9.36 -24.77 1.71
C ASP A 152 -8.47 -23.67 1.12
N ASP A 153 -8.17 -22.64 1.92
CA ASP A 153 -7.31 -21.52 1.53
C ASP A 153 -5.83 -21.84 1.82
N HIS A 154 -5.00 -21.73 0.80
CA HIS A 154 -3.60 -22.13 0.87
C HIS A 154 -2.68 -21.08 0.26
N VAL A 155 -1.41 -21.18 0.65
CA VAL A 155 -0.30 -20.56 -0.07
C VAL A 155 0.59 -21.67 -0.60
N LEU A 156 0.91 -21.62 -1.89
CA LEU A 156 1.83 -22.51 -2.56
C LEU A 156 3.03 -21.72 -3.09
N ARG A 157 4.17 -22.38 -3.24
CA ARG A 157 5.35 -21.85 -3.95
C ARG A 157 5.70 -22.75 -5.13
N LEU A 158 6.18 -22.16 -6.21
CA LEU A 158 6.63 -22.90 -7.39
C LEU A 158 8.11 -23.29 -7.24
N VAL A 159 8.39 -24.59 -7.18
CA VAL A 159 9.73 -25.15 -7.05
C VAL A 159 9.96 -26.20 -8.14
N ASN A 160 10.93 -25.96 -9.02
CA ASN A 160 11.29 -26.87 -10.11
C ASN A 160 10.07 -27.31 -10.96
N GLY A 161 9.13 -26.39 -11.21
CA GLY A 161 7.91 -26.66 -11.97
C GLY A 161 6.78 -27.36 -11.19
N ASN A 162 6.96 -27.60 -9.88
CA ASN A 162 5.93 -28.18 -9.01
C ASN A 162 5.49 -27.18 -7.95
N TRP A 163 4.19 -27.15 -7.66
CA TRP A 163 3.63 -26.36 -6.57
C TRP A 163 3.76 -27.11 -5.25
N GLU A 164 4.41 -26.47 -4.28
CA GLU A 164 4.62 -26.99 -2.93
C GLU A 164 3.90 -26.11 -1.90
N PRO A 165 3.24 -26.67 -0.88
CA PRO A 165 2.56 -25.88 0.14
C PRO A 165 3.55 -25.08 1.01
N VAL A 166 3.10 -23.90 1.41
CA VAL A 166 3.77 -23.01 2.37
C VAL A 166 2.87 -22.89 3.60
N GLY A 167 3.28 -23.55 4.67
CA GLY A 167 2.48 -23.65 5.91
C GLY A 167 1.20 -24.47 5.75
N GLY A 168 0.36 -24.44 6.79
CA GLY A 168 -0.94 -25.08 6.82
C GLY A 168 -2.04 -24.27 6.16
N THR A 169 -3.23 -24.87 6.07
CA THR A 169 -4.43 -24.25 5.50
C THR A 169 -4.95 -23.12 6.38
N LEU A 170 -5.26 -21.99 5.78
CA LEU A 170 -5.90 -20.83 6.40
C LEU A 170 -7.42 -21.00 6.36
N ASN A 171 -8.13 -20.41 7.31
CA ASN A 171 -9.58 -20.59 7.43
C ASN A 171 -10.41 -19.65 6.54
N ASN A 172 -9.76 -18.80 5.73
CA ASN A 172 -10.39 -17.88 4.80
C ASN A 172 -9.36 -17.32 3.80
N LEU A 173 -9.86 -16.50 2.87
CA LEU A 173 -9.13 -15.97 1.72
C LEU A 173 -7.79 -15.31 2.07
N VAL A 174 -6.76 -15.68 1.29
CA VAL A 174 -5.50 -14.92 1.17
C VAL A 174 -5.66 -13.89 0.05
N ARG A 175 -5.58 -12.60 0.40
CA ARG A 175 -5.76 -11.50 -0.56
C ARG A 175 -4.45 -10.95 -1.10
N CYS A 176 -3.41 -10.99 -0.27
CA CYS A 176 -2.09 -10.53 -0.63
C CYS A 176 -1.03 -11.37 0.05
N LEU A 177 0.15 -11.37 -0.57
CA LEU A 177 1.37 -11.92 -0.03
C LEU A 177 2.41 -10.81 -0.03
N GLY A 178 3.36 -10.89 0.89
CA GLY A 178 4.48 -9.99 0.99
C GLY A 178 5.70 -10.68 1.58
N TRP A 179 6.76 -9.92 1.76
CA TRP A 179 7.99 -10.40 2.36
C TRP A 179 8.42 -9.47 3.49
N HIS A 180 8.79 -10.03 4.64
CA HIS A 180 9.26 -9.28 5.79
C HIS A 180 10.18 -10.15 6.64
N ASP A 181 11.26 -9.56 7.16
CA ASP A 181 12.24 -10.27 8.01
C ASP A 181 12.72 -11.61 7.43
N GLY A 182 13.00 -11.62 6.11
CA GLY A 182 13.49 -12.81 5.40
C GLY A 182 12.47 -13.93 5.24
N ARG A 183 11.16 -13.63 5.38
CA ARG A 183 10.09 -14.60 5.38
C ARG A 183 8.86 -14.11 4.63
N ILE A 184 8.12 -15.04 4.07
CA ILE A 184 6.83 -14.75 3.46
C ILE A 184 5.79 -14.40 4.53
N VAL A 185 4.98 -13.40 4.20
CA VAL A 185 3.84 -12.92 4.98
C VAL A 185 2.58 -13.07 4.13
N ALA A 186 1.51 -13.56 4.73
CA ALA A 186 0.18 -13.58 4.15
C ALA A 186 -0.71 -12.52 4.80
N GLY A 187 -1.52 -11.85 3.99
CA GLY A 187 -2.58 -10.94 4.44
C GLY A 187 -3.92 -11.30 3.79
N GLY A 188 -5.02 -11.22 4.54
CA GLY A 188 -6.33 -11.54 3.97
C GLY A 188 -7.48 -11.57 4.97
N ASP A 189 -8.55 -12.29 4.63
CA ASP A 189 -9.77 -12.42 5.45
C ASP A 189 -9.64 -13.47 6.57
N PHE A 190 -8.55 -14.25 6.58
CA PHE A 190 -8.35 -15.32 7.54
C PHE A 190 -8.15 -14.80 8.96
N THR A 191 -8.56 -15.58 9.95
CA THR A 191 -8.36 -15.27 11.38
C THR A 191 -7.53 -16.32 12.08
N ALA A 192 -7.42 -17.52 11.53
CA ALA A 192 -6.70 -18.64 12.10
C ALA A 192 -6.33 -19.68 11.02
N LEU A 193 -5.54 -20.67 11.42
CA LEU A 193 -5.40 -21.91 10.66
C LEU A 193 -6.69 -22.73 10.75
N GLN A 194 -7.14 -23.32 9.64
CA GLN A 194 -8.39 -24.08 9.57
C GLN A 194 -8.45 -25.24 10.57
N ASN A 195 -7.30 -25.89 10.84
CA ASN A 195 -7.17 -27.01 11.77
C ASN A 195 -6.17 -26.74 12.93
N GLY A 196 -5.67 -25.51 13.09
CA GLY A 196 -4.48 -25.21 13.91
C GLY A 196 -4.69 -24.99 15.41
N GLY A 197 -5.70 -25.64 16.01
CA GLY A 197 -5.80 -25.77 17.47
C GLY A 197 -5.94 -24.46 18.27
N GLY A 198 -6.49 -23.39 17.69
CA GLY A 198 -6.78 -22.13 18.39
C GLY A 198 -5.71 -21.02 18.24
N THR A 199 -4.74 -21.17 17.34
CA THR A 199 -3.79 -20.09 17.01
C THR A 199 -4.51 -18.99 16.22
N ASN A 200 -4.64 -17.80 16.82
CA ASN A 200 -5.18 -16.62 16.16
C ASN A 200 -4.08 -15.93 15.36
N LEU A 201 -4.30 -15.79 14.06
CA LEU A 201 -3.44 -15.05 13.14
C LEU A 201 -3.95 -13.62 12.93
N ASN A 202 -5.27 -13.43 12.95
CA ASN A 202 -5.94 -12.13 12.80
C ASN A 202 -5.47 -11.37 11.55
N HIS A 203 -5.87 -11.85 10.37
CA HIS A 203 -5.74 -11.20 9.06
C HIS A 203 -4.32 -11.02 8.52
N VAL A 204 -3.28 -11.29 9.31
CA VAL A 204 -1.88 -11.25 8.88
C VAL A 204 -1.06 -12.34 9.56
N ALA A 205 -0.29 -13.10 8.79
CA ALA A 205 0.51 -14.22 9.28
C ALA A 205 1.89 -14.24 8.63
N ILE A 206 2.90 -14.64 9.39
CA ILE A 206 4.28 -14.81 8.89
C ILE A 206 4.69 -16.27 9.04
N ILE A 207 5.47 -16.81 8.10
CA ILE A 207 5.93 -18.20 8.24
C ILE A 207 6.89 -18.32 9.44
N THR A 208 6.62 -19.29 10.32
CA THR A 208 7.43 -19.60 11.52
C THR A 208 7.82 -21.08 11.51
N GLY A 209 9.07 -21.37 11.16
CA GLY A 209 9.50 -22.75 10.94
C GLY A 209 8.80 -23.35 9.72
N SER A 210 7.92 -24.34 9.93
CA SER A 210 7.17 -25.00 8.87
C SER A 210 5.70 -24.58 8.74
N ASP A 211 5.19 -23.70 9.60
CA ASP A 211 3.77 -23.30 9.62
C ASP A 211 3.58 -21.80 9.89
N TRP A 212 2.37 -21.30 9.61
CA TRP A 212 1.98 -19.92 9.84
C TRP A 212 1.93 -19.58 11.32
N GLY A 213 2.63 -18.50 11.69
CA GLY A 213 2.59 -17.91 13.02
C GLY A 213 1.97 -16.52 13.01
N PRO A 214 1.49 -16.04 14.17
CA PRO A 214 0.98 -14.69 14.29
C PRO A 214 2.10 -13.66 14.09
N LEU A 215 1.76 -12.53 13.45
CA LEU A 215 2.63 -11.36 13.38
C LEU A 215 2.11 -10.28 14.36
N GLY A 216 2.73 -10.21 15.54
CA GLY A 216 2.20 -9.46 16.68
C GLY A 216 0.85 -10.02 17.16
N VAL A 217 -0.11 -9.13 17.46
CA VAL A 217 -1.51 -9.51 17.74
C VAL A 217 -2.37 -9.64 16.47
N GLY A 218 -1.76 -9.44 15.30
CA GLY A 218 -2.42 -9.27 14.01
C GLY A 218 -3.21 -7.96 13.88
N LEU A 219 -4.14 -7.93 12.93
CA LEU A 219 -4.93 -6.76 12.55
C LEU A 219 -6.42 -7.00 12.82
N PRO A 220 -7.23 -5.94 13.02
CA PRO A 220 -8.64 -6.09 13.37
C PRO A 220 -9.56 -6.46 12.18
N ASP A 221 -9.08 -6.29 10.95
CA ASP A 221 -9.84 -6.48 9.72
C ASP A 221 -8.92 -6.98 8.59
N ALA A 222 -9.54 -7.32 7.46
CA ALA A 222 -8.87 -7.87 6.30
C ALA A 222 -7.74 -6.98 5.76
N VAL A 223 -6.69 -7.64 5.28
CA VAL A 223 -5.54 -7.00 4.64
C VAL A 223 -5.62 -7.20 3.14
N ASN A 224 -5.70 -6.11 2.38
CA ASN A 224 -5.75 -6.11 0.92
C ASN A 224 -4.36 -5.98 0.29
N ALA A 225 -3.43 -5.29 0.97
CA ALA A 225 -2.08 -5.05 0.45
C ALA A 225 -1.03 -5.11 1.56
N LEU A 226 0.15 -5.61 1.21
CA LEU A 226 1.34 -5.64 2.05
C LEU A 226 2.52 -5.03 1.28
N GLN A 227 3.30 -4.19 1.95
CA GLN A 227 4.53 -3.62 1.40
C GLN A 227 5.58 -3.47 2.51
N ASP A 228 6.75 -4.07 2.32
CA ASP A 228 7.90 -3.79 3.19
C ASP A 228 8.69 -2.62 2.61
N MET A 229 9.10 -1.71 3.49
CA MET A 229 9.99 -0.60 3.16
C MET A 229 10.95 -0.41 4.35
N ASP A 230 12.25 -0.56 4.09
CA ASP A 230 13.32 -0.44 5.08
C ASP A 230 13.10 -1.28 6.35
N GLY A 231 12.59 -2.51 6.19
CA GLY A 231 12.31 -3.42 7.31
C GLY A 231 11.10 -3.03 8.15
N THR A 232 10.26 -2.11 7.66
CA THR A 232 8.93 -1.87 8.22
C THR A 232 7.88 -2.43 7.27
N LEU A 233 7.07 -3.36 7.77
CA LEU A 233 5.96 -3.91 7.00
C LEU A 233 4.73 -3.02 7.14
N TYR A 234 4.17 -2.60 6.03
CA TYR A 234 2.91 -1.86 5.95
C TYR A 234 1.79 -2.78 5.48
N ALA A 235 0.62 -2.63 6.09
CA ALA A 235 -0.59 -3.36 5.75
C ALA A 235 -1.72 -2.37 5.47
N GLY A 236 -2.32 -2.48 4.28
CA GLY A 236 -3.46 -1.71 3.85
C GLY A 236 -4.71 -2.57 3.69
N GLY A 237 -5.87 -2.02 3.96
CA GLY A 237 -7.17 -2.70 3.82
C GLY A 237 -8.28 -1.87 4.46
N PRO A 238 -9.52 -2.35 4.57
CA PRO A 238 -10.60 -1.67 5.31
C PRO A 238 -10.37 -1.74 6.84
N ILE A 239 -9.15 -1.44 7.30
CA ILE A 239 -8.68 -1.62 8.67
C ILE A 239 -9.26 -0.52 9.55
N ARG A 240 -10.01 -0.92 10.59
CA ARG A 240 -10.56 0.02 11.57
C ARG A 240 -9.50 0.49 12.56
N THR A 241 -9.43 1.81 12.77
CA THR A 241 -8.61 2.42 13.83
C THR A 241 -9.51 2.85 14.99
N GLY A 242 -9.22 2.37 16.21
CA GLY A 242 -10.04 2.69 17.40
C GLY A 242 -11.50 2.22 17.33
N GLY A 243 -11.81 1.22 16.50
CA GLY A 243 -13.17 0.72 16.27
C GLY A 243 -14.02 1.60 15.34
N VAL A 244 -13.46 2.68 14.80
CA VAL A 244 -14.12 3.55 13.82
C VAL A 244 -13.80 3.07 12.41
N GLN A 245 -14.78 3.14 11.52
CA GLN A 245 -14.58 2.83 10.11
C GLN A 245 -13.62 3.85 9.49
N ASP A 246 -12.53 3.32 8.95
CA ASP A 246 -11.48 4.08 8.28
C ASP A 246 -11.00 3.27 7.07
N PHE A 247 -10.25 3.91 6.17
CA PHE A 247 -9.67 3.26 5.00
C PHE A 247 -8.36 2.54 5.29
N GLY A 248 -7.79 2.72 6.48
CA GLY A 248 -6.93 1.75 7.14
C GLY A 248 -5.52 1.55 6.57
N LEU A 249 -4.53 2.01 7.32
CA LEU A 249 -3.12 1.67 7.15
C LEU A 249 -2.52 1.30 8.51
N ALA A 250 -1.73 0.24 8.56
CA ALA A 250 -0.98 -0.15 9.74
C ALA A 250 0.49 -0.38 9.38
N ARG A 251 1.39 -0.18 10.35
CA ARG A 251 2.80 -0.57 10.19
C ARG A 251 3.29 -1.45 11.33
N PHE A 252 4.19 -2.36 11.00
CA PHE A 252 4.90 -3.25 11.91
C PHE A 252 6.40 -3.07 11.67
N ALA A 253 7.05 -2.35 12.58
CA ALA A 253 8.48 -2.09 12.47
C ALA A 253 9.31 -3.33 12.82
N LEU A 254 10.52 -3.41 12.30
CA LEU A 254 11.45 -4.48 12.63
C LEU A 254 11.65 -4.59 14.15
N GLY A 255 11.44 -5.80 14.69
CA GLY A 255 11.58 -6.08 16.13
C GLY A 255 10.42 -5.60 17.00
N ALA A 256 9.36 -5.01 16.41
CA ALA A 256 8.14 -4.68 17.14
C ALA A 256 7.39 -5.94 17.59
N SER A 257 6.52 -5.79 18.58
CA SER A 257 5.59 -6.83 19.04
C SER A 257 4.12 -6.50 18.74
N THR A 258 3.84 -5.28 18.32
CA THR A 258 2.48 -4.78 18.04
C THR A 258 2.47 -3.95 16.75
N TRP A 259 1.31 -3.95 16.10
CA TRP A 259 1.04 -3.07 14.96
C TRP A 259 0.72 -1.66 15.45
N GLU A 260 1.28 -0.66 14.79
CA GLU A 260 0.88 0.74 14.92
C GLU A 260 -0.20 1.03 13.87
N MET A 261 -1.40 1.40 14.32
CA MET A 261 -2.46 1.87 13.42
C MET A 261 -2.14 3.32 13.03
N LEU A 262 -2.09 3.58 11.73
CA LEU A 262 -1.86 4.90 11.16
C LEU A 262 -3.23 5.53 10.83
N MET A 263 -3.27 6.86 10.75
CA MET A 263 -4.46 7.71 10.56
C MET A 263 -5.49 7.67 11.70
N PRO A 264 -5.12 7.76 12.99
CA PRO A 264 -6.10 7.75 14.08
C PRO A 264 -7.11 8.92 14.04
N GLY A 265 -6.86 9.97 13.27
CA GLY A 265 -7.74 11.15 13.10
C GLY A 265 -8.91 11.03 12.10
N SER A 266 -9.42 9.82 11.83
CA SER A 266 -10.34 9.45 10.72
C SER A 266 -11.51 10.40 10.39
N THR A 267 -12.08 11.12 11.37
CA THR A 267 -13.16 12.11 11.12
C THR A 267 -12.70 13.34 10.35
N ALA A 268 -11.39 13.62 10.30
CA ALA A 268 -10.82 14.71 9.52
C ALA A 268 -10.62 14.33 8.04
N TYR A 269 -10.44 13.04 7.75
CA TYR A 269 -10.03 12.55 6.43
C TYR A 269 -11.17 11.90 5.64
N VAL A 270 -12.17 11.32 6.32
CA VAL A 270 -13.36 10.73 5.69
C VAL A 270 -14.57 11.65 5.93
N PRO A 271 -15.13 12.28 4.88
CA PRO A 271 -16.35 13.08 5.00
C PRO A 271 -17.49 12.24 5.59
N MET A 272 -18.19 12.78 6.59
CA MET A 272 -19.36 12.12 7.17
C MET A 272 -20.39 11.79 6.09
N GLY A 273 -20.75 10.51 5.94
CA GLY A 273 -21.78 10.04 5.01
C GLY A 273 -21.28 9.42 3.70
N ALA A 274 -19.99 9.08 3.57
CA ALA A 274 -19.50 8.29 2.44
C ALA A 274 -20.24 6.93 2.36
N PRO A 275 -20.93 6.62 1.24
CA PRO A 275 -21.76 5.42 1.10
C PRO A 275 -20.95 4.11 0.92
N ASP A 276 -19.63 4.21 0.79
CA ASP A 276 -18.73 3.13 0.45
C ASP A 276 -17.76 2.80 1.59
N TYR A 277 -17.47 1.51 1.79
CA TYR A 277 -16.45 1.05 2.72
C TYR A 277 -15.08 1.45 2.22
N PRO A 278 -14.40 2.41 2.85
CA PRO A 278 -13.15 2.89 2.30
C PRO A 278 -12.04 1.90 2.66
N ALA A 279 -11.02 1.79 1.80
CA ALA A 279 -9.95 0.80 1.94
C ALA A 279 -8.70 1.19 1.15
N VAL A 280 -7.51 0.98 1.72
CA VAL A 280 -6.27 0.87 0.96
C VAL A 280 -6.26 -0.47 0.24
N ASN A 281 -6.15 -0.46 -1.08
CA ASN A 281 -6.14 -1.65 -1.93
C ASN A 281 -4.77 -1.93 -2.54
N ALA A 282 -3.93 -0.91 -2.65
CA ALA A 282 -2.59 -1.01 -3.23
C ALA A 282 -1.59 -0.23 -2.38
N LEU A 283 -0.40 -0.79 -2.25
CA LEU A 283 0.76 -0.14 -1.67
C LEU A 283 1.92 -0.32 -2.65
N CYS A 284 2.72 0.73 -2.83
CA CYS A 284 4.00 0.64 -3.52
C CYS A 284 5.00 1.61 -2.89
N THR A 285 6.27 1.49 -3.26
CA THR A 285 7.31 2.43 -2.87
C THR A 285 7.96 3.06 -4.09
N ASP A 286 8.35 4.34 -3.99
CA ASP A 286 9.17 5.03 -4.99
C ASP A 286 10.68 4.93 -4.67
N GLY A 287 11.05 4.17 -3.63
CA GLY A 287 12.40 4.04 -3.08
C GLY A 287 12.62 4.84 -1.80
N ASP A 288 11.90 5.96 -1.61
CA ASP A 288 12.04 6.85 -0.45
C ASP A 288 10.74 7.01 0.35
N HIS A 289 9.60 6.73 -0.27
CA HIS A 289 8.27 6.94 0.28
C HIS A 289 7.37 5.73 0.05
N LEU A 290 6.37 5.62 0.91
CA LEU A 290 5.25 4.71 0.73
C LEU A 290 4.09 5.45 0.06
N ILE A 291 3.57 4.89 -1.02
CA ILE A 291 2.41 5.41 -1.74
C ILE A 291 1.24 4.44 -1.57
N LEU A 292 0.06 5.01 -1.36
CA LEU A 292 -1.18 4.30 -1.10
C LEU A 292 -2.16 4.52 -2.23
N GLY A 293 -2.79 3.44 -2.67
CA GLY A 293 -3.86 3.42 -3.65
C GLY A 293 -5.08 2.74 -3.05
N GLY A 294 -6.28 3.20 -3.36
CA GLY A 294 -7.48 2.53 -2.84
C GLY A 294 -8.78 3.23 -3.13
N LYS A 295 -9.80 2.88 -2.35
CA LYS A 295 -11.11 3.53 -2.35
C LYS A 295 -11.22 4.41 -1.11
N PHE A 296 -10.82 5.68 -1.20
CA PHE A 296 -10.92 6.59 -0.07
C PHE A 296 -10.94 8.06 -0.54
N PRO A 297 -11.74 8.91 0.10
CA PRO A 297 -11.54 10.35 0.05
C PRO A 297 -10.40 10.76 1.00
N LEU A 298 -9.80 11.93 0.74
CA LEU A 298 -8.83 12.56 1.62
C LEU A 298 -9.16 14.05 1.76
N ASP A 299 -9.11 14.54 2.99
CA ASP A 299 -9.04 15.97 3.31
C ASP A 299 -7.93 16.16 4.35
N VAL A 300 -6.77 16.63 3.91
CA VAL A 300 -5.63 16.90 4.78
C VAL A 300 -5.49 18.42 4.93
N ASN A 301 -5.96 18.95 6.07
CA ASN A 301 -5.88 20.37 6.39
C ASN A 301 -6.48 21.30 5.31
N GLY A 302 -7.58 20.88 4.67
CA GLY A 302 -8.24 21.64 3.61
C GLY A 302 -7.68 21.43 2.20
N VAL A 303 -6.67 20.56 2.05
CA VAL A 303 -6.25 20.00 0.77
C VAL A 303 -7.04 18.72 0.53
N THR A 304 -7.94 18.73 -0.46
CA THR A 304 -8.77 17.58 -0.77
C THR A 304 -8.19 16.76 -1.91
N GLY A 305 -8.36 15.45 -1.85
CA GLY A 305 -8.00 14.50 -2.90
C GLY A 305 -8.72 13.17 -2.70
N SER A 306 -8.38 12.17 -3.50
CA SER A 306 -8.99 10.85 -3.44
C SER A 306 -8.10 9.78 -4.06
N HIS A 307 -8.20 8.57 -3.50
CA HIS A 307 -7.68 7.31 -4.02
C HIS A 307 -6.16 7.15 -4.15
N VAL A 308 -5.36 8.22 -4.11
CA VAL A 308 -3.90 8.15 -4.03
C VAL A 308 -3.33 9.14 -3.02
N ALA A 309 -2.46 8.65 -2.13
CA ALA A 309 -1.70 9.47 -1.19
C ALA A 309 -0.28 8.98 -0.99
N ARG A 310 0.61 9.90 -0.60
CA ARG A 310 1.92 9.59 -0.03
C ARG A 310 1.84 9.59 1.49
N PHE A 311 2.50 8.64 2.13
CA PHE A 311 2.76 8.67 3.56
C PHE A 311 4.07 9.41 3.87
N ASP A 312 4.00 10.41 4.74
CA ASP A 312 5.12 11.30 5.06
C ASP A 312 5.85 10.91 6.37
N GLY A 313 5.65 9.67 6.85
CA GLY A 313 6.47 9.04 7.90
C GLY A 313 5.91 9.11 9.33
N SER A 314 4.99 10.03 9.62
CA SER A 314 4.31 10.13 10.93
C SER A 314 2.85 9.70 10.84
N ALA A 315 2.26 9.23 11.95
CA ALA A 315 0.97 8.53 11.95
C ALA A 315 -0.21 9.27 11.29
N ASP A 316 -0.20 10.60 11.23
CA ASP A 316 -1.24 11.43 10.59
C ASP A 316 -0.68 12.34 9.48
N ALA A 317 0.53 12.06 8.96
CA ALA A 317 1.13 12.86 7.90
C ALA A 317 0.99 12.18 6.54
N PHE A 318 0.04 12.68 5.75
CA PHE A 318 -0.25 12.20 4.41
C PHE A 318 -0.39 13.38 3.45
N THR A 319 0.07 13.17 2.23
CA THR A 319 -0.08 14.13 1.15
C THR A 319 -0.99 13.52 0.09
N PRO A 320 -2.20 14.07 -0.16
CA PRO A 320 -3.02 13.66 -1.30
C PRO A 320 -2.22 13.87 -2.60
N LEU A 321 -2.29 12.90 -3.52
CA LEU A 321 -1.57 12.95 -4.79
C LEU A 321 -2.48 12.96 -6.03
N ALA A 322 -3.76 12.64 -5.86
CA ALA A 322 -4.71 12.55 -6.97
C ALA A 322 -6.12 12.94 -6.52
N SER A 323 -6.97 13.21 -7.51
CA SER A 323 -8.42 13.37 -7.34
C SER A 323 -9.17 12.44 -8.31
N PHE A 324 -8.86 11.13 -8.28
CA PHE A 324 -9.57 10.16 -9.12
C PHE A 324 -11.05 10.07 -8.74
N ASN A 325 -11.90 9.69 -9.69
CA ASN A 325 -13.34 9.58 -9.43
C ASN A 325 -13.81 8.19 -8.93
N ASP A 326 -12.91 7.20 -8.91
CA ASP A 326 -13.19 5.86 -8.37
C ASP A 326 -11.88 5.19 -7.90
N ALA A 327 -12.00 3.98 -7.36
CA ALA A 327 -10.92 3.24 -6.71
C ALA A 327 -9.69 3.03 -7.60
N VAL A 328 -8.52 3.21 -6.99
CA VAL A 328 -7.24 2.72 -7.49
C VAL A 328 -7.00 1.34 -6.91
N SER A 329 -6.83 0.35 -7.77
CA SER A 329 -6.68 -1.06 -7.41
C SER A 329 -5.22 -1.51 -7.45
N VAL A 330 -4.38 -0.82 -8.23
CA VAL A 330 -2.95 -1.08 -8.32
C VAL A 330 -2.16 0.22 -8.46
N LEU A 331 -0.99 0.23 -7.84
CA LEU A 331 0.05 1.23 -8.04
C LEU A 331 1.35 0.52 -8.39
N ALA A 332 2.09 1.09 -9.33
CA ALA A 332 3.44 0.63 -9.66
C ALA A 332 4.35 1.85 -9.84
N TRP A 333 5.48 1.88 -9.14
CA TRP A 333 6.55 2.81 -9.44
C TRP A 333 7.46 2.18 -10.49
N THR A 334 7.57 2.80 -11.66
CA THR A 334 8.31 2.23 -12.79
C THR A 334 9.11 3.33 -13.49
N SER A 335 10.24 2.96 -14.08
CA SER A 335 11.01 3.86 -14.95
C SER A 335 10.69 3.55 -16.42
N PRO A 336 10.54 4.54 -17.31
CA PRO A 336 10.55 5.99 -17.09
C PRO A 336 9.20 6.59 -16.63
N TRP A 337 8.19 5.76 -16.36
CA TRP A 337 6.78 6.20 -16.22
C TRP A 337 6.41 6.81 -14.87
N GLY A 338 7.34 6.88 -13.91
CA GLY A 338 7.08 7.38 -12.57
C GLY A 338 6.07 6.50 -11.84
N LEU A 339 5.09 7.14 -11.20
CA LEU A 339 4.00 6.43 -10.54
C LEU A 339 2.90 6.13 -11.57
N VAL A 340 2.56 4.86 -11.73
CA VAL A 340 1.45 4.39 -12.56
C VAL A 340 0.32 3.91 -11.66
N ALA A 341 -0.88 4.40 -11.90
CA ALA A 341 -2.11 3.99 -11.23
C ALA A 341 -3.02 3.25 -12.20
N GLY A 342 -3.58 2.14 -11.74
CA GLY A 342 -4.61 1.38 -12.44
C GLY A 342 -5.80 1.10 -11.52
N GLY A 343 -7.02 1.14 -12.06
CA GLY A 343 -8.21 0.86 -11.27
C GLY A 343 -9.52 1.11 -11.99
N SER A 344 -10.58 1.35 -11.23
CA SER A 344 -11.94 1.59 -11.76
C SER A 344 -12.18 3.05 -12.19
N PHE A 345 -11.26 3.95 -11.88
CA PHE A 345 -11.39 5.38 -12.21
C PHE A 345 -11.45 5.61 -13.73
N THR A 346 -12.16 6.65 -14.13
CA THR A 346 -12.23 7.11 -15.53
C THR A 346 -11.74 8.55 -15.67
N MET A 347 -11.68 9.30 -14.58
CA MET A 347 -11.32 10.72 -14.54
C MET A 347 -10.33 10.97 -13.40
N GLU A 348 -9.42 11.92 -13.62
CA GLU A 348 -8.64 12.61 -12.59
C GLU A 348 -9.08 14.07 -12.59
N GLY A 349 -9.81 14.48 -11.55
CA GLY A 349 -10.46 15.79 -11.51
C GLY A 349 -11.37 16.03 -12.72
N SER A 350 -10.90 16.84 -13.67
CA SER A 350 -11.61 17.13 -14.93
C SER A 350 -10.94 16.54 -16.18
N THR A 351 -9.82 15.82 -16.01
CA THR A 351 -9.08 15.18 -17.08
C THR A 351 -9.48 13.72 -17.21
N VAL A 352 -9.46 13.20 -18.43
CA VAL A 352 -9.73 11.79 -18.72
C VAL A 352 -8.52 10.97 -18.34
N ALA A 353 -8.74 9.82 -17.69
CA ALA A 353 -7.71 8.91 -17.23
C ALA A 353 -7.95 7.44 -17.63
N ASN A 354 -9.19 7.08 -18.01
CA ASN A 354 -9.56 5.78 -18.60
C ASN A 354 -8.86 4.55 -17.97
N HIS A 355 -9.05 4.38 -16.66
CA HIS A 355 -8.57 3.25 -15.86
C HIS A 355 -7.05 3.12 -15.72
N LEU A 356 -6.26 3.95 -16.39
CA LEU A 356 -4.81 3.85 -16.42
C LEU A 356 -4.14 5.22 -16.62
N ALA A 357 -3.50 5.71 -15.57
CA ALA A 357 -2.82 7.00 -15.58
C ALA A 357 -1.41 6.86 -14.99
N HIS A 358 -0.52 7.76 -15.39
CA HIS A 358 0.83 7.85 -14.84
C HIS A 358 1.22 9.28 -14.54
N THR A 359 2.26 9.46 -13.73
CA THR A 359 2.84 10.77 -13.45
C THR A 359 4.09 11.04 -14.31
N ASP A 360 4.51 12.29 -14.45
CA ASP A 360 5.78 12.64 -15.11
C ASP A 360 6.93 12.65 -14.08
N GLN A 361 7.96 11.82 -14.27
CA GLN A 361 9.16 11.80 -13.42
C GLN A 361 9.82 13.19 -13.28
N ALA A 362 9.66 14.09 -14.26
CA ALA A 362 10.30 15.40 -14.27
C ALA A 362 9.62 16.45 -13.38
N THR A 363 8.37 16.26 -12.94
CA THR A 363 7.62 17.30 -12.19
C THR A 363 6.68 16.83 -11.08
N SER A 364 6.46 15.53 -10.86
CA SER A 364 5.20 15.11 -10.21
C SER A 364 5.27 14.61 -8.78
N ILE A 365 6.42 14.12 -8.30
CA ILE A 365 6.60 13.85 -6.87
C ILE A 365 7.91 14.52 -6.53
N ASN A 366 7.85 15.67 -5.85
CA ASN A 366 9.05 16.38 -5.42
C ASN A 366 9.88 15.46 -4.52
N THR A 367 10.82 14.70 -5.09
CA THR A 367 11.84 13.93 -4.34
C THR A 367 12.74 14.87 -3.52
N THR A 368 12.72 16.17 -3.85
CA THR A 368 13.35 17.26 -3.09
C THR A 368 12.54 17.73 -1.88
N GLU A 369 11.31 17.29 -1.66
CA GLU A 369 10.49 17.64 -0.47
C GLU A 369 10.65 16.63 0.67
N ARG A 370 11.82 16.02 0.84
CA ARG A 370 12.21 15.46 2.13
C ARG A 370 12.54 16.61 3.11
N ALA A 371 11.56 17.43 3.45
CA ALA A 371 11.50 18.05 4.76
C ALA A 371 10.80 17.06 5.70
N VAL A 372 11.39 15.86 5.86
CA VAL A 372 10.98 14.99 6.96
C VAL A 372 11.41 15.72 8.21
N GLY A 373 10.46 16.37 8.86
CA GLY A 373 10.65 16.82 10.24
C GLY A 373 11.12 15.63 11.07
N PRO A 374 11.95 15.84 12.08
CA PRO A 374 12.52 14.76 12.88
C PRO A 374 11.39 13.93 13.50
N PHE A 375 11.51 12.61 13.47
CA PHE A 375 10.57 11.70 14.12
C PHE A 375 11.30 10.68 14.99
N ILE A 376 10.59 10.13 15.97
CA ILE A 376 11.15 9.21 16.97
C ILE A 376 10.32 7.94 17.11
N PHE A 377 11.00 6.79 17.23
CA PHE A 377 10.39 5.47 17.34
C PHE A 377 11.33 4.50 18.10
N PRO A 378 10.82 3.50 18.84
CA PRO A 378 9.44 3.32 19.25
C PRO A 378 9.00 4.41 20.23
N ASN A 379 7.71 4.71 20.26
CA ASN A 379 7.12 5.64 21.23
C ASN A 379 5.71 5.14 21.58
N PRO A 380 5.48 4.52 22.76
CA PRO A 380 6.36 4.48 23.93
C PRO A 380 7.68 3.71 23.75
N VAL A 381 8.72 4.12 24.47
CA VAL A 381 10.07 3.54 24.41
C VAL A 381 10.43 2.84 25.70
N VAL A 382 11.06 1.67 25.58
CA VAL A 382 11.66 0.95 26.71
C VAL A 382 13.11 1.39 26.90
N ASP A 383 14.03 1.00 26.03
CA ASP A 383 15.46 1.27 26.25
C ASP A 383 16.12 2.10 25.16
N GLN A 384 15.70 1.94 23.90
CA GLN A 384 16.34 2.59 22.76
C GLN A 384 15.32 3.35 21.91
N LEU A 385 15.60 4.62 21.68
CA LEU A 385 14.80 5.53 20.86
C LEU A 385 15.58 5.85 19.58
N LEU A 386 15.08 5.42 18.43
CA LEU A 386 15.55 5.86 17.13
C LEU A 386 15.00 7.26 16.84
N LEU A 387 15.90 8.21 16.58
CA LEU A 387 15.63 9.49 15.95
C LEU A 387 15.98 9.39 14.47
N SER A 388 15.03 9.70 13.60
CA SER A 388 15.19 9.65 12.14
C SER A 388 14.59 10.89 11.49
N GLY A 389 14.84 11.07 10.19
CA GLY A 389 14.35 12.22 9.43
C GLY A 389 15.25 13.46 9.49
N VAL A 390 16.22 13.52 10.41
CA VAL A 390 17.12 14.67 10.55
C VAL A 390 18.08 14.75 9.36
N PRO A 391 18.35 15.93 8.76
CA PRO A 391 19.42 16.06 7.78
C PRO A 391 20.79 15.71 8.41
N PRO A 392 21.79 15.27 7.61
CA PRO A 392 23.15 15.09 8.11
C PRO A 392 23.67 16.40 8.70
N MET A 393 23.82 16.46 10.02
CA MET A 393 24.24 17.64 10.76
C MET A 393 25.14 17.24 11.93
N ASP A 394 26.17 18.03 12.17
CA ASP A 394 26.91 17.99 13.44
C ASP A 394 26.04 18.64 14.52
N GLY A 395 25.29 17.83 15.26
CA GLY A 395 24.33 18.32 16.26
C GLY A 395 24.29 17.47 17.52
N VAL A 396 23.93 18.11 18.64
CA VAL A 396 23.68 17.44 19.93
C VAL A 396 22.17 17.28 20.10
N VAL A 397 21.71 16.05 20.28
CA VAL A 397 20.33 15.75 20.68
C VAL A 397 20.26 15.80 22.20
N GLU A 398 19.27 16.50 22.76
CA GLU A 398 19.14 16.68 24.21
C GLU A 398 17.77 16.23 24.71
N VAL A 399 17.76 15.44 25.78
CA VAL A 399 16.53 15.01 26.46
C VAL A 399 16.28 15.86 27.71
N TYR A 400 15.04 16.30 27.86
CA TYR A 400 14.55 17.13 28.94
C TYR A 400 13.35 16.49 29.65
N GLY A 401 13.29 16.67 30.97
CA GLY A 401 12.06 16.49 31.73
C GLY A 401 11.05 17.61 31.45
N LEU A 402 9.77 17.40 31.81
CA LEU A 402 8.72 18.43 31.69
C LEU A 402 8.96 19.64 32.60
N ASP A 403 9.81 19.50 33.60
CA ASP A 403 10.30 20.57 34.47
C ASP A 403 11.38 21.44 33.77
N GLY A 404 11.74 21.12 32.53
CA GLY A 404 12.78 21.80 31.76
C GLY A 404 14.20 21.42 32.15
N ARG A 405 14.39 20.43 33.03
CA ARG A 405 15.71 19.96 33.43
C ARG A 405 16.30 19.06 32.34
N ARG A 406 17.54 19.32 31.95
CA ARG A 406 18.30 18.48 31.02
C ARG A 406 18.73 17.18 31.71
N LEU A 407 18.47 16.05 31.07
CA LEU A 407 18.72 14.69 31.61
C LEU A 407 19.78 13.89 30.81
N SER A 408 20.07 14.32 29.58
CA SER A 408 21.19 13.94 28.69
C SER A 408 21.34 12.47 28.25
N ALA A 409 21.28 12.27 26.92
CA ALA A 409 22.06 11.29 26.16
C ALA A 409 22.71 12.05 24.98
N THR A 410 23.93 11.73 24.59
CA THR A 410 24.60 12.37 23.44
C THR A 410 24.80 11.34 22.35
N ALA A 411 24.22 11.57 21.17
CA ALA A 411 24.41 10.74 19.98
C ALA A 411 24.97 11.62 18.86
N HIS A 412 25.92 11.08 18.08
CA HIS A 412 26.48 11.77 16.92
C HIS A 412 25.77 11.31 15.65
N LEU A 413 25.10 12.25 14.98
CA LEU A 413 24.33 12.03 13.75
C LEU A 413 25.27 11.97 12.54
N HIS A 414 25.57 10.78 12.01
CA HIS A 414 26.46 10.65 10.83
C HIS A 414 25.72 10.31 9.53
N THR A 415 24.46 9.85 9.58
CA THR A 415 23.72 9.35 8.39
C THR A 415 22.23 9.73 8.38
N GLY A 416 21.83 10.79 9.08
CA GLY A 416 20.42 11.22 9.16
C GLY A 416 19.54 10.37 10.09
N GLN A 417 20.17 9.50 10.88
CA GLN A 417 19.56 8.74 11.97
C GLN A 417 20.49 8.78 13.20
N ALA A 418 19.90 8.68 14.39
CA ALA A 418 20.61 8.47 15.65
C ALA A 418 19.80 7.58 16.59
N THR A 419 20.46 6.62 17.22
CA THR A 419 19.86 5.85 18.32
C THR A 419 20.24 6.50 19.65
N LEU A 420 19.24 6.77 20.49
CA LEU A 420 19.41 7.26 21.85
C LEU A 420 19.10 6.14 22.84
N ASP A 421 20.04 5.86 23.72
CA ASP A 421 19.78 5.04 24.90
C ASP A 421 19.06 5.87 25.95
N VAL A 422 17.86 5.44 26.31
CA VAL A 422 16.97 6.05 27.31
C VAL A 422 16.66 5.09 28.46
N SER A 423 17.35 3.95 28.54
CA SER A 423 17.16 2.93 29.57
C SER A 423 17.31 3.49 30.99
N SER A 424 18.14 4.52 31.17
CA SER A 424 18.36 5.17 32.46
C SER A 424 17.27 6.16 32.90
N LEU A 425 16.30 6.48 32.03
CA LEU A 425 15.21 7.38 32.37
C LEU A 425 14.12 6.65 33.16
N ALA A 426 13.53 7.34 34.14
CA ALA A 426 12.36 6.81 34.82
C ALA A 426 11.13 6.81 33.89
N PRO A 427 10.13 5.95 34.11
CA PRO A 427 8.88 5.99 33.36
C PRO A 427 8.23 7.37 33.42
N GLY A 428 7.81 7.91 32.27
CA GLY A 428 7.24 9.25 32.19
C GLY A 428 7.33 9.90 30.82
N LEU A 429 6.81 11.13 30.72
CA LEU A 429 6.82 11.93 29.50
C LEU A 429 8.06 12.84 29.45
N TYR A 430 8.74 12.83 28.30
CA TYR A 430 9.98 13.57 28.06
C TYR A 430 9.90 14.40 26.78
N LEU A 431 10.75 15.43 26.72
CA LEU A 431 10.96 16.26 25.54
C LEU A 431 12.35 16.01 24.96
N LEU A 432 12.41 15.73 23.67
CA LEU A 432 13.64 15.64 22.90
C LEU A 432 13.80 16.92 22.09
N ARG A 433 14.91 17.64 22.29
CA ARG A 433 15.23 18.87 21.56
C ARG A 433 16.42 18.64 20.65
N LEU A 434 16.31 19.21 19.45
CA LEU A 434 17.37 19.28 18.47
C LEU A 434 17.38 20.66 17.81
N THR A 435 18.52 21.05 17.26
CA THR A 435 18.65 22.28 16.49
C THR A 435 18.87 21.91 15.03
N VAL A 436 17.89 22.19 14.18
CA VAL A 436 17.93 21.89 12.73
C VAL A 436 18.05 23.22 12.00
N ASN A 437 19.11 23.42 11.21
CA ASN A 437 19.32 24.66 10.44
C ASN A 437 19.23 25.96 11.29
N GLY A 438 19.64 25.89 12.57
CA GLY A 438 19.58 27.02 13.51
C GLY A 438 18.21 27.28 14.13
N GLN A 439 17.20 26.46 13.85
CA GLN A 439 15.89 26.50 14.49
C GLN A 439 15.74 25.36 15.52
N PRO A 440 15.24 25.63 16.73
CA PRO A 440 15.00 24.59 17.73
C PRO A 440 13.71 23.83 17.40
N GLU A 441 13.81 22.51 17.32
CA GLU A 441 12.66 21.61 17.18
C GLU A 441 12.52 20.75 18.44
N SER A 442 11.28 20.36 18.76
CA SER A 442 10.97 19.61 19.98
C SER A 442 10.00 18.47 19.69
N LEU A 443 10.38 17.26 20.09
CA LEU A 443 9.58 16.05 19.98
C LEU A 443 9.25 15.50 21.37
N ARG A 444 8.16 14.74 21.49
CA ARG A 444 7.69 14.18 22.77
C ARG A 444 7.75 12.66 22.71
N PHE A 445 8.29 12.04 23.76
CA PHE A 445 8.23 10.59 23.91
C PHE A 445 7.86 10.15 25.33
N ILE A 446 7.27 8.97 25.41
CA ILE A 446 6.87 8.32 26.66
C ILE A 446 7.87 7.19 26.94
N LYS A 447 8.54 7.24 28.09
CA LYS A 447 9.34 6.13 28.64
C LYS A 447 8.43 5.22 29.45
N GLU A 448 8.46 3.93 29.14
CA GLU A 448 7.78 2.88 29.94
C GLU A 448 8.52 2.51 31.22
#